data_AF-A0A2E6ERW8-F1
#
_entry.id   AF-A0A2E6ERW8-F1
#
_cell.length_a   1.000
_cell.length_b   1.000
_cell.length_c   1.000
_cell.angle_alpha   90.00
_cell.angle_beta   90.00
_cell.angle_gamma   90.00
#
_symmetry.space_group_name_H-M   'P 1'
#
loop_
_entity.id
_entity.type
_entity.pdbx_description
1 polymer ?
#
loop_
_entity_poly.entity_id
_entity_poly.type
_entity_poly.pdbx_seq_one_letter_code
_entity_poly.pdbx_strand_id
1 'polypeptide(L)'
;MITLIPILFAVVLSWVSYRALKRKRLIENVPTTDVLGISMGLNEVTGTVECEAPISAHLSKRSCIWYSYTIQEFYRRVSTRTDDEGNEVEEVDEGWETVDSGSAAVPFLLRDDTGAVRVIPEKAEVTGERVHESRAERLPRDLLRRPSGLERRKPPAAAIPFADRRSAVAKYDGGAALFDLVEDDDPIFAEIPYRHRKGGTGYYRLREEIIEPGDELYVLGTGRCRDDIAEPELAWDEVDDTFILSVKGEAEIVKSEHWSAVLGFVGALLAVLGAVWLLAEEGHLPLERQLGLVLGGLGYLACAGLLYGVMLYNGLISVRHRVLRSWSLIDVQLKRRRELIPRLAECAKGYASHEQEVQQAMAEMRALKKRPEASGIPSGGQVRRGVKAEVAQRQAMTKLIALAEGYPDLQASSLFLELQNGLTDTENRIALARRFYNDSVTVYNDRIATLPDLFVARLVRFGKARLYRLESDQERRRPEFQVSA
;
A
#
# COMPACT_ATOMS: atom_id res chain seq x y z
N MET A 1 17.20 -39.90 3.31
CA MET A 1 17.02 -38.69 2.47
C MET A 1 15.58 -38.51 2.00
N ILE A 2 14.88 -39.55 1.54
CA ILE A 2 13.51 -39.47 1.01
C ILE A 2 12.49 -38.90 2.02
N THR A 3 12.67 -39.15 3.33
CA THR A 3 11.81 -38.64 4.41
C THR A 3 11.97 -37.14 4.72
N LEU A 4 13.06 -36.50 4.27
CA LEU A 4 13.28 -35.06 4.51
C LEU A 4 12.58 -34.16 3.49
N ILE A 5 12.32 -34.68 2.29
CA ILE A 5 11.66 -33.97 1.19
C ILE A 5 10.24 -33.51 1.58
N PRO A 6 9.33 -34.37 2.11
CA PRO A 6 7.99 -33.93 2.47
C PRO A 6 7.99 -32.95 3.65
N ILE A 7 8.96 -33.05 4.56
CA ILE A 7 9.11 -32.10 5.67
C ILE A 7 9.52 -30.72 5.15
N LEU A 8 10.53 -30.65 4.27
CA LEU A 8 10.94 -29.40 3.63
C LEU A 8 9.79 -28.78 2.83
N PHE A 9 9.04 -29.61 2.10
CA PHE A 9 7.86 -29.17 1.36
C PHE A 9 6.77 -28.60 2.29
N ALA A 10 6.50 -29.26 3.42
CA ALA A 10 5.57 -28.78 4.44
C ALA A 10 5.98 -27.42 5.03
N VAL A 11 7.29 -27.21 5.26
CA VAL A 11 7.82 -25.92 5.74
C VAL A 11 7.61 -24.82 4.70
N VAL A 12 7.92 -25.08 3.43
CA VAL A 12 7.71 -24.13 2.33
C VAL A 12 6.22 -23.77 2.19
N LEU A 13 5.33 -24.76 2.19
CA LEU A 13 3.89 -24.53 2.11
C LEU A 13 3.33 -23.79 3.33
N SER A 14 3.83 -24.09 4.53
CA SER A 14 3.48 -23.35 5.75
C SER A 14 3.92 -21.88 5.66
N TRP A 15 5.09 -21.61 5.08
CA TRP A 15 5.58 -20.25 4.86
C TRP A 15 4.74 -19.49 3.83
N VAL A 16 4.38 -20.13 2.71
CA VAL A 16 3.45 -19.55 1.72
C VAL A 16 2.10 -19.25 2.36
N SER A 17 1.55 -20.20 3.13
CA SER A 17 0.30 -20.02 3.86
C SER A 17 0.35 -18.85 4.84
N TYR A 18 1.45 -18.74 5.60
CA TYR A 18 1.65 -17.65 6.55
C TYR A 18 1.71 -16.29 5.85
N ARG A 19 2.45 -16.20 4.74
CA ARG A 19 2.58 -14.96 3.96
C ARG A 19 1.23 -14.52 3.38
N ALA A 20 0.48 -15.44 2.79
CA ALA A 20 -0.85 -15.19 2.25
C ALA A 20 -1.83 -14.73 3.34
N LEU A 21 -1.84 -15.41 4.49
CA LEU A 21 -2.70 -15.05 5.61
C LEU A 21 -2.35 -13.68 6.21
N LYS A 22 -1.05 -13.34 6.29
CA LYS A 22 -0.58 -12.03 6.71
C LYS A 22 -1.08 -10.93 5.77
N ARG A 23 -0.97 -11.14 4.44
CA ARG A 23 -1.41 -10.18 3.42
C ARG A 23 -2.92 -10.01 3.41
N LYS A 24 -3.66 -11.12 3.38
CA LYS A 24 -5.13 -11.14 3.49
C LYS A 24 -5.61 -10.30 4.67
N ARG A 25 -5.05 -10.56 5.86
CA ARG A 25 -5.43 -9.82 7.07
C ARG A 25 -5.05 -8.35 7.02
N LEU A 26 -3.95 -8.00 6.37
CA LEU A 26 -3.59 -6.59 6.24
C LEU A 26 -4.68 -5.86 5.47
N ILE A 27 -5.14 -6.42 4.34
CA ILE A 27 -6.22 -5.88 3.51
C ILE A 27 -7.52 -5.79 4.33
N GLU A 28 -8.02 -6.91 4.86
CA GLU A 28 -9.30 -6.95 5.60
C GLU A 28 -9.35 -6.06 6.86
N ASN A 29 -8.19 -5.62 7.39
CA ASN A 29 -8.12 -4.79 8.59
C ASN A 29 -7.99 -3.29 8.29
N VAL A 30 -7.85 -2.89 7.03
CA VAL A 30 -7.85 -1.49 6.64
C VAL A 30 -9.27 -1.16 6.18
N PRO A 31 -9.96 -0.22 6.82
CA PRO A 31 -11.30 0.15 6.36
C PRO A 31 -11.20 0.93 5.06
N THR A 32 -12.05 0.57 4.09
CA THR A 32 -12.28 1.38 2.90
C THR A 32 -12.74 2.78 3.33
N THR A 33 -12.11 3.79 2.75
CA THR A 33 -12.25 5.18 3.14
C THR A 33 -12.45 6.00 1.88
N ASP A 34 -13.39 6.95 1.93
CA ASP A 34 -13.60 7.90 0.83
C ASP A 34 -12.33 8.73 0.57
N VAL A 35 -12.24 9.41 -0.56
CA VAL A 35 -11.07 10.20 -0.96
C VAL A 35 -10.88 11.42 -0.05
N LEU A 36 -11.93 12.19 0.23
CA LEU A 36 -11.87 13.20 1.31
C LEU A 36 -11.55 12.57 2.66
N GLY A 37 -11.84 11.27 2.75
CA GLY A 37 -11.65 10.38 3.86
C GLY A 37 -10.21 10.19 4.32
N ILE A 38 -9.27 10.41 3.41
CA ILE A 38 -7.90 9.94 3.55
C ILE A 38 -7.21 10.56 4.75
N SER A 39 -6.62 9.68 5.54
CA SER A 39 -5.87 10.01 6.73
C SER A 39 -4.38 9.75 6.49
N MET A 40 -3.50 10.19 7.40
CA MET A 40 -2.09 9.80 7.27
C MET A 40 -1.94 8.27 7.51
N GLY A 41 -0.87 7.62 7.07
CA GLY A 41 -0.71 6.16 7.23
C GLY A 41 -1.55 5.33 6.25
N LEU A 42 -1.62 4.01 6.44
CA LEU A 42 -2.27 3.10 5.50
C LEU A 42 -3.78 3.37 5.33
N ASN A 43 -4.23 3.63 4.10
CA ASN A 43 -5.64 3.78 3.71
C ASN A 43 -5.96 2.85 2.56
N GLU A 44 -7.22 2.44 2.51
CA GLU A 44 -7.82 1.74 1.40
C GLU A 44 -8.86 2.66 0.75
N VAL A 45 -8.74 2.89 -0.55
CA VAL A 45 -9.56 3.83 -1.31
C VAL A 45 -9.85 3.23 -2.67
N THR A 46 -11.06 3.40 -3.18
CA THR A 46 -11.42 3.05 -4.55
C THR A 46 -11.93 4.29 -5.26
N GLY A 47 -11.60 4.44 -6.53
CA GLY A 47 -12.08 5.56 -7.33
C GLY A 47 -11.69 5.47 -8.80
N THR A 48 -12.18 6.42 -9.58
CA THR A 48 -11.88 6.56 -11.00
C THR A 48 -10.54 7.26 -11.21
N VAL A 49 -9.73 6.73 -12.12
CA VAL A 49 -8.43 7.32 -12.48
C VAL A 49 -8.60 8.54 -13.38
N GLU A 50 -8.00 9.66 -12.99
CA GLU A 50 -7.89 10.88 -13.79
C GLU A 50 -6.42 11.26 -13.96
N CYS A 51 -6.00 11.62 -15.18
CA CYS A 51 -4.63 12.04 -15.45
C CYS A 51 -4.60 13.14 -16.52
N GLU A 52 -3.87 14.22 -16.25
CA GLU A 52 -3.72 15.34 -17.19
C GLU A 52 -2.76 15.02 -18.34
N ALA A 53 -1.73 14.22 -18.08
CA ALA A 53 -0.67 13.91 -19.04
C ALA A 53 -0.36 12.40 -19.06
N PRO A 54 -1.23 11.59 -19.70
CA PRO A 54 -1.02 10.14 -19.79
C PRO A 54 0.20 9.80 -20.67
N ILE A 55 0.76 8.62 -20.45
CA ILE A 55 1.87 8.05 -21.22
C ILE A 55 1.33 7.03 -22.24
N SER A 56 2.14 6.72 -23.25
CA SER A 56 1.78 5.70 -24.25
C SER A 56 2.41 4.36 -23.88
N ALA A 57 1.60 3.30 -23.86
CA ALA A 57 2.02 1.92 -23.60
C ALA A 57 3.05 1.46 -24.64
N HIS A 58 3.94 0.54 -24.24
CA HIS A 58 5.10 0.19 -25.07
C HIS A 58 4.71 -0.58 -26.33
N LEU A 59 3.85 -1.60 -26.19
CA LEU A 59 3.43 -2.50 -27.27
C LEU A 59 2.16 -1.98 -27.94
N SER A 60 1.06 -1.82 -27.20
CA SER A 60 -0.24 -1.42 -27.78
C SER A 60 -0.37 0.05 -28.17
N LYS A 61 0.58 0.91 -27.73
CA LYS A 61 0.53 2.38 -27.88
C LYS A 61 -0.69 3.06 -27.27
N ARG A 62 -1.53 2.35 -26.51
CA ARG A 62 -2.70 2.91 -25.82
C ARG A 62 -2.27 3.96 -24.79
N SER A 63 -3.16 4.92 -24.56
CA SER A 63 -2.97 5.98 -23.57
C SER A 63 -3.23 5.43 -22.17
N CYS A 64 -2.23 5.41 -21.31
CA CYS A 64 -2.27 4.80 -19.99
C CYS A 64 -1.57 5.66 -18.93
N ILE A 65 -1.88 5.42 -17.65
CA ILE A 65 -1.14 6.00 -16.51
C ILE A 65 0.00 5.10 -16.03
N TRP A 66 -0.10 3.80 -16.34
CA TRP A 66 0.86 2.78 -16.00
C TRP A 66 0.84 1.70 -17.08
N TYR A 67 2.01 1.15 -17.39
CA TYR A 67 2.13 -0.09 -18.15
C TYR A 67 3.26 -0.97 -17.62
N SER A 68 3.12 -2.27 -17.82
CA SER A 68 4.21 -3.24 -17.72
C SER A 68 4.15 -4.20 -18.90
N TYR A 69 5.31 -4.45 -19.52
CA TYR A 69 5.41 -5.39 -20.63
C TYR A 69 6.54 -6.39 -20.43
N THR A 70 6.37 -7.58 -21.00
CA THR A 70 7.40 -8.62 -21.08
C THR A 70 7.38 -9.24 -22.47
N ILE A 71 8.55 -9.34 -23.09
CA ILE A 71 8.80 -10.01 -24.35
C ILE A 71 9.67 -11.23 -24.08
N GLN A 72 9.16 -12.42 -24.34
CA GLN A 72 9.91 -13.67 -24.21
C GLN A 72 10.12 -14.31 -25.57
N GLU A 73 11.31 -14.82 -25.83
CA GLU A 73 11.62 -15.61 -27.02
C GLU A 73 11.71 -17.09 -26.65
N PHE A 74 11.09 -17.94 -27.45
CA PHE A 74 11.26 -19.38 -27.32
C PHE A 74 12.65 -19.78 -27.80
N TYR A 75 13.36 -20.60 -27.03
CA TYR A 75 14.60 -21.21 -27.48
C TYR A 75 14.43 -22.73 -27.55
N ARG A 76 15.11 -23.33 -28.53
CA ARG A 76 15.32 -24.77 -28.63
C ARG A 76 16.81 -24.99 -28.86
N ARG A 77 17.48 -25.63 -27.91
CA ARG A 77 18.90 -25.98 -27.99
C ARG A 77 19.00 -27.50 -28.04
N VAL A 78 19.74 -28.02 -29.02
CA VAL A 78 20.05 -29.45 -29.11
C VAL A 78 21.49 -29.62 -28.63
N SER A 79 21.70 -30.42 -27.60
CA SER A 79 23.03 -30.77 -27.09
C SER A 79 23.18 -32.28 -27.09
N THR A 80 24.35 -32.78 -27.44
CA THR A 80 24.62 -34.21 -27.39
C THR A 80 25.11 -34.60 -26.00
N ARG A 81 24.47 -35.59 -25.38
CA ARG A 81 24.89 -36.20 -24.12
C ARG A 81 25.22 -37.66 -24.37
N THR A 82 26.39 -38.10 -23.90
CA THR A 82 26.74 -39.53 -23.93
C THR A 82 26.04 -40.25 -22.79
N ASP A 83 25.29 -41.31 -23.10
CA ASP A 83 24.64 -42.15 -22.11
C ASP A 83 25.65 -43.08 -21.38
N ASP A 84 25.17 -43.81 -20.38
CA ASP A 84 26.00 -44.74 -19.59
C ASP A 84 26.49 -45.96 -20.42
N GLU A 85 25.96 -46.14 -21.63
CA GLU A 85 26.33 -47.19 -22.60
C GLU A 85 27.31 -46.69 -23.68
N GLY A 86 27.67 -45.40 -23.67
CA GLY A 86 28.61 -44.79 -24.60
C GLY A 86 27.99 -44.29 -25.91
N ASN A 87 26.65 -44.28 -26.04
CA ASN A 87 25.97 -43.75 -27.21
C ASN A 87 25.74 -42.24 -27.07
N GLU A 88 25.86 -41.53 -28.19
CA GLU A 88 25.49 -40.12 -28.28
C GLU A 88 23.97 -39.99 -28.39
N VAL A 89 23.35 -39.42 -27.36
CA VAL A 89 21.91 -39.13 -27.32
C VAL A 89 21.71 -37.62 -27.45
N GLU A 90 20.83 -37.19 -28.36
CA GLU A 90 20.42 -35.80 -28.45
C GLU A 90 19.51 -35.43 -27.29
N GLU A 91 19.93 -34.46 -26.48
CA GLU A 91 19.14 -33.82 -25.43
C GLU A 91 18.63 -32.48 -25.96
N VAL A 92 17.30 -32.34 -26.01
CA VAL A 92 16.62 -31.13 -26.48
C VAL A 92 16.21 -30.31 -25.25
N ASP A 93 16.82 -29.13 -25.09
CA ASP A 93 16.46 -28.14 -24.07
C ASP A 93 15.59 -27.05 -24.69
N GLU A 94 14.34 -26.95 -24.22
CA GLU A 94 13.34 -26.00 -24.69
C GLU A 94 12.86 -25.11 -23.55
N GLY A 95 12.72 -23.83 -23.84
CA GLY A 95 12.25 -22.89 -22.83
C GLY A 95 11.96 -21.51 -23.38
N TRP A 96 11.56 -20.63 -22.47
CA TRP A 96 11.29 -19.22 -22.74
C TRP A 96 12.36 -18.39 -22.06
N GLU A 97 13.00 -17.49 -22.80
CA GLU A 97 13.97 -16.54 -22.28
C GLU A 97 13.39 -15.12 -22.39
N THR A 98 13.38 -14.35 -21.30
CA THR A 98 12.96 -12.94 -21.35
C THR A 98 14.00 -12.15 -22.11
N VAL A 99 13.57 -11.52 -23.19
CA VAL A 99 14.42 -10.76 -24.11
C VAL A 99 14.39 -9.26 -23.78
N ASP A 100 13.21 -8.76 -23.46
CA ASP A 100 13.02 -7.37 -23.03
C ASP A 100 11.84 -7.30 -22.05
N SER A 101 11.93 -6.36 -21.11
CA SER A 101 10.84 -6.08 -20.19
C SER A 101 10.99 -4.67 -19.63
N GLY A 102 9.87 -4.00 -19.41
CA GLY A 102 9.88 -2.65 -18.87
C GLY A 102 8.57 -2.29 -18.20
N SER A 103 8.60 -1.18 -17.46
CA SER A 103 7.41 -0.56 -16.90
C SER A 103 7.62 0.94 -16.79
N ALA A 104 6.53 1.70 -16.83
CA ALA A 104 6.54 3.11 -16.52
C ALA A 104 5.21 3.50 -15.86
N ALA A 105 5.25 4.56 -15.07
CA ALA A 105 4.11 5.06 -14.33
C ALA A 105 4.20 6.59 -14.24
N VAL A 106 3.05 7.26 -14.20
CA VAL A 106 2.96 8.71 -13.91
C VAL A 106 2.04 8.96 -12.73
N PRO A 107 2.28 10.03 -11.94
CA PRO A 107 1.32 10.48 -10.94
C PRO A 107 -0.05 10.76 -11.56
N PHE A 108 -1.12 10.41 -10.83
CA PHE A 108 -2.50 10.58 -11.27
C PHE A 108 -3.39 11.02 -10.11
N LEU A 109 -4.62 11.41 -10.41
CA LEU A 109 -5.66 11.68 -9.44
C LEU A 109 -6.60 10.47 -9.37
N LEU A 110 -6.97 10.08 -8.17
CA LEU A 110 -8.03 9.11 -7.92
C LEU A 110 -9.25 9.88 -7.41
N ARG A 111 -10.37 9.78 -8.12
CA ARG A 111 -11.61 10.51 -7.81
C ARG A 111 -12.71 9.57 -7.34
N ASP A 112 -13.45 9.99 -6.33
CA ASP A 112 -14.73 9.41 -5.94
C ASP A 112 -15.81 10.51 -5.83
N ASP A 113 -16.99 10.17 -5.29
CA ASP A 113 -18.09 11.12 -5.09
C ASP A 113 -17.78 12.24 -4.08
N THR A 114 -16.74 12.05 -3.26
CA THR A 114 -16.36 12.98 -2.19
C THR A 114 -15.29 13.95 -2.66
N GLY A 115 -14.34 13.53 -3.50
CA GLY A 115 -13.24 14.39 -3.95
C GLY A 115 -12.21 13.67 -4.82
N ALA A 116 -11.02 14.27 -4.92
CA ALA A 116 -9.89 13.72 -5.65
C ALA A 116 -8.62 13.73 -4.78
N VAL A 117 -7.81 12.67 -4.88
CA VAL A 117 -6.51 12.55 -4.20
C VAL A 117 -5.43 12.23 -5.21
N ARG A 118 -4.24 12.80 -5.00
CA ARG A 118 -3.08 12.47 -5.80
C ARG A 118 -2.49 11.12 -5.39
N VAL A 119 -2.18 10.27 -6.36
CA VAL A 119 -1.48 8.99 -6.17
C VAL A 119 -0.12 9.05 -6.85
N ILE A 120 0.92 8.71 -6.10
CA ILE A 120 2.30 8.58 -6.59
C ILE A 120 2.59 7.09 -6.74
N PRO A 121 2.52 6.47 -7.93
CA PRO A 121 2.62 5.02 -8.12
C PRO A 121 4.03 4.42 -7.89
N GLU A 122 4.96 5.23 -7.42
CA GLU A 122 6.34 4.83 -7.16
C GLU A 122 6.39 3.68 -6.14
N LYS A 123 7.09 2.58 -6.45
CA LYS A 123 7.20 1.35 -5.62
C LYS A 123 5.89 0.58 -5.39
N ALA A 124 4.80 0.93 -6.07
CA ALA A 124 3.55 0.18 -5.95
C ALA A 124 3.68 -1.21 -6.57
N GLU A 125 3.05 -2.21 -5.93
CA GLU A 125 2.67 -3.46 -6.58
C GLU A 125 1.41 -3.21 -7.41
N VAL A 126 1.54 -3.19 -8.73
CA VAL A 126 0.47 -2.80 -9.65
C VAL A 126 -0.08 -4.03 -10.36
N THR A 127 -1.41 -4.14 -10.40
CA THR A 127 -2.15 -5.12 -11.21
C THR A 127 -3.04 -4.36 -12.18
N GLY A 128 -2.66 -4.32 -13.45
CA GLY A 128 -3.43 -3.66 -14.51
C GLY A 128 -4.41 -4.60 -15.22
N GLU A 129 -5.15 -4.04 -16.18
CA GLU A 129 -5.90 -4.84 -17.14
C GLU A 129 -4.92 -5.47 -18.13
N ARG A 130 -5.11 -6.75 -18.44
CA ARG A 130 -4.35 -7.42 -19.50
C ARG A 130 -4.93 -7.06 -20.84
N VAL A 131 -4.18 -6.25 -21.58
CA VAL A 131 -4.62 -5.77 -22.89
C VAL A 131 -3.98 -6.55 -24.03
N HIS A 132 -2.88 -7.26 -23.77
CA HIS A 132 -2.27 -8.12 -24.78
C HIS A 132 -1.61 -9.36 -24.15
N GLU A 133 -1.96 -10.55 -24.66
CA GLU A 133 -1.32 -11.82 -24.32
C GLU A 133 -1.25 -12.71 -25.58
N SER A 134 -0.11 -12.69 -26.28
CA SER A 134 0.07 -13.52 -27.47
C SER A 134 0.46 -14.95 -27.12
N ARG A 135 -0.19 -15.90 -27.80
CA ARG A 135 0.16 -17.33 -27.72
C ARG A 135 1.28 -17.63 -28.72
N ALA A 136 2.52 -17.32 -28.35
CA ALA A 136 3.73 -17.74 -29.07
C ALA A 136 3.66 -17.47 -30.58
N GLU A 137 3.74 -16.20 -30.97
CA GLU A 137 3.60 -15.76 -32.36
C GLU A 137 4.95 -15.72 -33.06
N ARG A 138 4.97 -16.14 -34.34
CA ARG A 138 6.15 -15.98 -35.19
C ARG A 138 6.13 -14.59 -35.80
N LEU A 139 6.99 -13.70 -35.31
CA LEU A 139 7.06 -12.34 -35.85
C LEU A 139 7.61 -12.34 -37.30
N PRO A 140 6.94 -11.68 -38.26
CA PRO A 140 7.45 -11.54 -39.63
C PRO A 140 8.82 -10.88 -39.65
N ARG A 141 9.75 -11.41 -40.46
CA ARG A 141 11.14 -10.89 -40.53
C ARG A 141 11.22 -9.43 -40.99
N ASP A 142 10.15 -8.90 -41.58
CA ASP A 142 10.13 -7.62 -42.29
C ASP A 142 9.83 -6.44 -41.35
N LEU A 143 9.18 -6.70 -40.21
CA LEU A 143 8.96 -5.75 -39.11
C LEU A 143 10.24 -5.56 -38.25
N LEU A 144 11.31 -6.31 -38.54
CA LEU A 144 12.62 -6.25 -37.87
C LEU A 144 13.64 -5.35 -38.60
N ARG A 145 13.20 -4.49 -39.52
CA ARG A 145 14.08 -3.57 -40.25
C ARG A 145 14.32 -2.28 -39.47
N ARG A 146 15.60 -1.84 -39.46
CA ARG A 146 16.02 -0.52 -38.97
C ARG A 146 15.07 0.56 -39.49
N PRO A 147 14.49 1.42 -38.64
CA PRO A 147 13.99 2.70 -39.14
C PRO A 147 15.20 3.50 -39.62
N SER A 148 15.34 3.64 -40.93
CA SER A 148 16.30 4.53 -41.55
C SER A 148 15.83 5.96 -41.30
N GLY A 149 16.23 6.56 -40.17
CA GLY A 149 16.05 8.01 -39.97
C GLY A 149 15.75 8.52 -38.56
N LEU A 150 15.66 7.70 -37.50
CA LEU A 150 15.51 8.28 -36.16
C LEU A 150 16.86 8.78 -35.63
N GLU A 151 17.08 10.09 -35.73
CA GLU A 151 18.00 10.80 -34.87
C GLU A 151 17.74 10.42 -33.40
N ARG A 152 18.83 10.30 -32.62
CA ARG A 152 18.79 10.05 -31.18
C ARG A 152 18.02 11.19 -30.48
N ARG A 153 16.69 11.09 -30.38
CA ARG A 153 15.95 11.91 -29.42
C ARG A 153 16.26 11.38 -28.03
N LYS A 154 16.94 12.24 -27.26
CA LYS A 154 17.17 12.06 -25.82
C LYS A 154 15.79 11.82 -25.16
N PRO A 155 15.65 10.80 -24.29
CA PRO A 155 14.37 10.56 -23.63
C PRO A 155 13.92 11.82 -22.86
N PRO A 156 12.61 12.13 -22.82
CA PRO A 156 12.10 13.21 -21.99
C PRO A 156 12.50 12.95 -20.54
N ALA A 157 13.10 13.95 -19.92
CA ALA A 157 13.59 13.91 -18.56
C ALA A 157 12.44 13.97 -17.54
N ALA A 158 11.64 12.90 -17.42
CA ALA A 158 10.62 12.80 -16.37
C ALA A 158 10.06 11.38 -16.08
N ALA A 159 10.52 10.31 -16.73
CA ALA A 159 10.12 8.95 -16.34
C ALA A 159 11.13 8.40 -15.32
N ILE A 160 10.68 8.12 -14.09
CA ILE A 160 11.50 7.47 -13.06
C ILE A 160 11.48 5.96 -13.36
N PRO A 161 12.60 5.33 -13.73
CA PRO A 161 12.63 3.90 -13.95
C PRO A 161 12.70 3.16 -12.61
N PHE A 162 11.76 2.25 -12.37
CA PHE A 162 11.92 1.24 -11.32
C PHE A 162 12.93 0.20 -11.76
N ALA A 163 14.16 0.31 -11.23
CA ALA A 163 15.16 -0.72 -11.40
C ALA A 163 14.92 -1.88 -10.42
N ASP A 164 14.84 -3.07 -11.03
CA ASP A 164 15.20 -4.41 -10.54
C ASP A 164 14.56 -4.92 -9.24
N ARG A 165 13.68 -5.91 -9.41
CA ARG A 165 13.49 -6.96 -8.40
C ARG A 165 13.25 -8.31 -9.05
N ARG A 166 14.30 -9.14 -9.01
CA ARG A 166 14.29 -10.60 -9.26
C ARG A 166 13.17 -11.31 -8.50
N SER A 167 12.48 -12.23 -9.17
CA SER A 167 12.45 -13.66 -8.81
C SER A 167 11.57 -14.50 -9.75
N ALA A 168 12.09 -15.68 -10.06
CA ALA A 168 11.55 -16.75 -10.88
C ALA A 168 10.25 -17.39 -10.33
N VAL A 169 9.79 -18.44 -11.06
CA VAL A 169 8.81 -19.52 -10.74
C VAL A 169 7.53 -19.41 -11.62
N ALA A 170 6.97 -20.44 -12.25
CA ALA A 170 7.39 -21.80 -12.60
C ALA A 170 6.41 -22.37 -13.65
N LYS A 171 6.84 -23.50 -14.22
CA LYS A 171 6.19 -24.46 -15.13
C LYS A 171 4.65 -24.52 -15.13
N TYR A 172 4.10 -24.58 -16.34
CA TYR A 172 2.80 -25.17 -16.62
C TYR A 172 2.98 -26.27 -17.67
N ASP A 173 2.65 -27.51 -17.30
CA ASP A 173 2.54 -28.68 -18.16
C ASP A 173 1.16 -28.66 -18.86
N GLY A 174 1.12 -29.07 -20.13
CA GLY A 174 -0.14 -29.31 -20.84
C GLY A 174 0.00 -29.14 -22.34
N GLY A 175 0.24 -30.26 -23.03
CA GLY A 175 0.54 -30.33 -24.45
C GLY A 175 -0.58 -29.88 -25.40
N ALA A 176 -0.09 -29.53 -26.60
CA ALA A 176 -0.71 -29.64 -27.91
C ALA A 176 -2.08 -28.97 -28.15
N ALA A 177 -2.03 -27.72 -28.62
CA ALA A 177 -2.74 -27.23 -29.81
C ALA A 177 -2.41 -25.73 -29.94
N LEU A 178 -1.53 -25.35 -30.88
CA LEU A 178 -1.05 -23.98 -30.96
C LEU A 178 -0.73 -23.57 -32.41
N PHE A 179 -1.75 -23.38 -33.25
CA PHE A 179 -1.59 -22.60 -34.48
C PHE A 179 -2.93 -21.97 -34.84
N ASP A 180 -3.20 -20.76 -34.34
CA ASP A 180 -4.09 -19.83 -35.01
C ASP A 180 -3.22 -18.69 -35.56
N LEU A 181 -3.29 -18.50 -36.87
CA LEU A 181 -2.65 -17.41 -37.59
C LEU A 181 -3.51 -16.16 -37.39
N VAL A 182 -2.95 -15.10 -36.80
CA VAL A 182 -3.59 -13.78 -36.73
C VAL A 182 -3.45 -13.09 -38.10
N GLU A 183 -4.53 -12.46 -38.55
CA GLU A 183 -4.64 -11.74 -39.83
C GLU A 183 -3.71 -10.51 -39.90
N ASP A 184 -3.19 -10.24 -41.10
CA ASP A 184 -2.10 -9.31 -41.44
C ASP A 184 -2.30 -7.81 -41.08
N ASP A 185 -3.43 -7.42 -40.50
CA ASP A 185 -3.83 -6.01 -40.33
C ASP A 185 -3.77 -5.47 -38.88
N ASP A 186 -3.14 -6.19 -37.93
CA ASP A 186 -3.07 -5.75 -36.53
C ASP A 186 -1.96 -4.66 -36.34
N PRO A 187 -2.31 -3.41 -35.95
CA PRO A 187 -1.38 -2.26 -35.92
C PRO A 187 -0.29 -2.34 -34.84
N ILE A 188 -0.27 -3.41 -34.03
CA ILE A 188 0.61 -3.62 -32.87
C ILE A 188 2.09 -3.76 -33.29
N PHE A 189 2.37 -4.24 -34.49
CA PHE A 189 3.72 -4.66 -34.86
C PHE A 189 4.56 -3.63 -35.62
N ALA A 190 3.99 -2.50 -36.03
CA ALA A 190 4.65 -1.57 -36.96
C ALA A 190 5.95 -0.95 -36.41
N GLU A 191 6.19 -0.95 -35.09
CA GLU A 191 7.35 -0.30 -34.48
C GLU A 191 7.86 -0.98 -33.20
N ILE A 192 8.07 -2.31 -33.19
CA ILE A 192 8.88 -2.94 -32.13
C ILE A 192 10.36 -2.85 -32.56
N PRO A 193 11.19 -1.94 -32.01
CA PRO A 193 12.57 -1.76 -32.45
C PRO A 193 13.46 -2.88 -31.90
N TYR A 194 13.31 -4.11 -32.38
CA TYR A 194 14.08 -5.24 -31.89
C TYR A 194 15.05 -5.83 -32.94
N ARG A 195 16.25 -6.18 -32.45
CA ARG A 195 17.33 -6.79 -33.24
C ARG A 195 17.32 -8.28 -33.00
N HIS A 196 16.85 -9.05 -33.98
CA HIS A 196 16.90 -10.52 -33.95
C HIS A 196 18.31 -11.02 -33.57
N ARG A 197 18.41 -11.83 -32.51
CA ARG A 197 19.66 -12.50 -32.12
C ARG A 197 19.99 -13.57 -33.17
N LYS A 198 21.22 -13.61 -33.70
CA LYS A 198 21.61 -14.70 -34.62
C LYS A 198 21.42 -16.05 -33.91
N GLY A 199 20.54 -16.91 -34.43
CA GLY A 199 20.23 -18.24 -33.86
C GLY A 199 18.92 -18.36 -33.06
N GLY A 200 18.14 -17.28 -32.94
CA GLY A 200 16.81 -17.31 -32.31
C GLY A 200 15.76 -18.09 -33.11
N THR A 201 14.74 -18.66 -32.46
CA THR A 201 13.69 -19.45 -33.13
C THR A 201 12.65 -18.57 -33.84
N GLY A 202 12.56 -17.29 -33.44
CA GLY A 202 11.61 -16.32 -33.99
C GLY A 202 10.19 -16.42 -33.43
N TYR A 203 9.96 -17.25 -32.41
CA TYR A 203 8.68 -17.31 -31.69
C TYR A 203 8.72 -16.47 -30.43
N TYR A 204 7.72 -15.60 -30.26
CA TYR A 204 7.66 -14.64 -29.16
C TYR A 204 6.35 -14.76 -28.38
N ARG A 205 6.46 -14.62 -27.06
CA ARG A 205 5.34 -14.42 -26.16
C ARG A 205 5.40 -12.99 -25.66
N LEU A 206 4.36 -12.23 -25.97
CA LEU A 206 4.20 -10.84 -25.56
C LEU A 206 3.14 -10.79 -24.47
N ARG A 207 3.43 -10.04 -23.41
CA ARG A 207 2.47 -9.71 -22.36
C ARG A 207 2.53 -8.22 -22.11
N GLU A 208 1.38 -7.55 -22.11
CA GLU A 208 1.23 -6.15 -21.68
C GLU A 208 0.04 -6.00 -20.74
N GLU A 209 0.29 -5.37 -19.61
CA GLU A 209 -0.73 -4.93 -18.65
C GLU A 209 -0.69 -3.39 -18.58
N ILE A 210 -1.85 -2.76 -18.55
CA ILE A 210 -1.97 -1.29 -18.48
C ILE A 210 -3.05 -0.86 -17.47
N ILE A 211 -3.02 0.40 -17.07
CA ILE A 211 -4.15 1.08 -16.41
C ILE A 211 -4.47 2.33 -17.21
N GLU A 212 -5.72 2.48 -17.63
CA GLU A 212 -6.20 3.60 -18.44
C GLU A 212 -6.83 4.70 -17.59
N PRO A 213 -6.77 5.97 -18.05
CA PRO A 213 -7.63 7.01 -17.50
C PRO A 213 -9.11 6.60 -17.65
N GLY A 214 -9.88 6.70 -16.58
CA GLY A 214 -11.28 6.28 -16.52
C GLY A 214 -11.51 4.91 -15.87
N ASP A 215 -10.47 4.11 -15.64
CA ASP A 215 -10.59 2.83 -14.93
C ASP A 215 -10.98 3.06 -13.47
N GLU A 216 -11.80 2.14 -12.92
CA GLU A 216 -11.94 2.02 -11.47
C GLU A 216 -10.73 1.32 -10.89
N LEU A 217 -10.08 1.99 -9.93
CA LEU A 217 -8.85 1.53 -9.32
C LEU A 217 -9.01 1.38 -7.82
N TYR A 218 -8.70 0.19 -7.33
CA TYR A 218 -8.49 -0.10 -5.92
C TYR A 218 -7.06 0.29 -5.52
N VAL A 219 -6.94 1.11 -4.49
CA VAL A 219 -5.66 1.60 -3.97
C VAL A 219 -5.56 1.29 -2.48
N LEU A 220 -4.55 0.52 -2.11
CA LEU A 220 -4.13 0.33 -0.72
C LEU A 220 -2.76 0.97 -0.56
N GLY A 221 -2.66 2.11 0.09
CA GLY A 221 -1.42 2.87 0.16
C GLY A 221 -1.34 3.82 1.34
N THR A 222 -0.15 4.35 1.59
CA THR A 222 0.09 5.24 2.72
C THR A 222 -0.28 6.67 2.35
N GLY A 223 -1.26 7.22 3.06
CA GLY A 223 -1.57 8.63 3.02
C GLY A 223 -0.46 9.42 3.70
N ARG A 224 0.07 10.42 3.01
CA ARG A 224 0.98 11.40 3.56
C ARG A 224 0.54 12.80 3.16
N CYS A 225 0.94 13.79 3.96
CA CYS A 225 0.65 15.17 3.63
C CYS A 225 1.67 15.64 2.60
N ARG A 226 1.20 16.33 1.57
CA ARG A 226 2.05 16.96 0.58
C ARG A 226 3.00 17.99 1.21
N ASP A 227 4.17 18.10 0.61
CA ASP A 227 5.21 19.04 1.04
C ASP A 227 4.89 20.48 0.61
N ASP A 228 4.21 20.64 -0.53
CA ASP A 228 3.89 21.93 -1.14
C ASP A 228 2.57 22.54 -0.61
N ILE A 229 1.55 21.71 -0.38
CA ILE A 229 0.23 22.13 0.10
C ILE A 229 -0.30 21.17 1.18
N ALA A 230 -1.19 21.62 2.07
CA ALA A 230 -1.81 20.78 3.10
C ALA A 230 -2.93 19.86 2.56
N GLU A 231 -2.60 19.08 1.54
CA GLU A 231 -3.50 18.07 0.98
C GLU A 231 -2.90 16.67 1.16
N PRO A 232 -3.74 15.65 1.36
CA PRO A 232 -3.27 14.28 1.37
C PRO A 232 -2.83 13.83 -0.04
N GLU A 233 -1.82 12.97 -0.10
CA GLU A 233 -1.49 12.15 -1.26
C GLU A 233 -1.24 10.71 -0.83
N LEU A 234 -1.50 9.74 -1.72
CA LEU A 234 -1.20 8.33 -1.52
C LEU A 234 0.14 8.00 -2.17
N ALA A 235 1.06 7.47 -1.38
CA ALA A 235 2.40 7.10 -1.85
C ALA A 235 2.95 5.92 -1.05
N TRP A 236 4.05 5.36 -1.52
CA TRP A 236 4.83 4.40 -0.74
C TRP A 236 5.52 5.08 0.45
N ASP A 237 5.62 4.36 1.56
CA ASP A 237 6.31 4.78 2.78
C ASP A 237 7.21 3.65 3.32
N GLU A 238 8.35 4.00 3.93
CA GLU A 238 9.29 3.01 4.49
C GLU A 238 8.72 2.25 5.69
N VAL A 239 7.80 2.88 6.44
CA VAL A 239 7.20 2.29 7.64
C VAL A 239 6.07 1.32 7.28
N ASP A 240 5.26 1.69 6.30
CA ASP A 240 4.13 0.91 5.81
C ASP A 240 4.44 0.49 4.36
N ASP A 241 5.16 -0.64 4.23
CA ASP A 241 5.76 -1.13 2.97
C ASP A 241 4.76 -1.67 1.94
N THR A 242 3.47 -1.73 2.31
CA THR A 242 2.40 -2.20 1.44
C THR A 242 1.83 -1.05 0.64
N PHE A 243 2.00 -1.13 -0.68
CA PHE A 243 1.39 -0.20 -1.60
C PHE A 243 0.90 -0.97 -2.83
N ILE A 244 -0.41 -1.07 -3.00
CA ILE A 244 -1.07 -1.88 -4.02
C ILE A 244 -1.95 -0.96 -4.86
N LEU A 245 -1.82 -1.07 -6.17
CA LEU A 245 -2.73 -0.48 -7.15
C LEU A 245 -3.32 -1.61 -7.98
N SER A 246 -4.64 -1.69 -8.10
CA SER A 246 -5.27 -2.83 -8.76
C SER A 246 -6.56 -2.42 -9.45
N VAL A 247 -6.74 -2.80 -10.71
CA VAL A 247 -8.04 -2.72 -11.42
C VAL A 247 -9.03 -3.77 -10.89
N LYS A 248 -8.54 -4.76 -10.14
CA LYS A 248 -9.38 -5.72 -9.43
C LYS A 248 -9.80 -5.16 -8.09
N GLY A 249 -11.06 -5.38 -7.72
CA GLY A 249 -11.59 -4.99 -6.41
C GLY A 249 -11.04 -5.83 -5.24
N GLU A 250 -11.21 -5.31 -4.03
CA GLU A 250 -10.76 -5.91 -2.76
C GLU A 250 -11.12 -7.40 -2.65
N ALA A 251 -12.38 -7.75 -2.94
CA ALA A 251 -12.90 -9.11 -2.79
C ALA A 251 -12.16 -10.13 -3.68
N GLU A 252 -11.74 -9.74 -4.89
CA GLU A 252 -11.01 -10.64 -5.79
C GLU A 252 -9.58 -10.87 -5.29
N ILE A 253 -8.90 -9.81 -4.83
CA ILE A 253 -7.57 -9.89 -4.23
C ILE A 253 -7.62 -10.77 -2.98
N VAL A 254 -8.53 -10.48 -2.05
CA VAL A 254 -8.72 -11.22 -0.80
C VAL A 254 -9.05 -12.69 -1.05
N LYS A 255 -9.90 -12.99 -2.05
CA LYS A 255 -10.24 -14.37 -2.41
C LYS A 255 -9.02 -15.15 -2.89
N SER A 256 -8.16 -14.54 -3.72
CA SER A 256 -6.94 -15.19 -4.20
C SER A 256 -5.98 -15.51 -3.05
N GLU A 257 -5.79 -14.58 -2.12
CA GLU A 257 -4.94 -14.75 -0.93
C GLU A 257 -5.54 -15.72 0.09
N HIS A 258 -6.87 -15.80 0.17
CA HIS A 258 -7.53 -16.77 1.01
C HIS A 258 -7.26 -18.20 0.53
N TRP A 259 -7.43 -18.46 -0.77
CA TRP A 259 -7.20 -19.79 -1.32
C TRP A 259 -5.73 -20.19 -1.29
N SER A 260 -4.79 -19.28 -1.51
CA SER A 260 -3.35 -19.57 -1.35
C SER A 260 -3.01 -19.92 0.11
N ALA A 261 -3.61 -19.24 1.09
CA ALA A 261 -3.48 -19.59 2.50
C ALA A 261 -4.06 -20.98 2.82
N VAL A 262 -5.29 -21.26 2.35
CA VAL A 262 -5.95 -22.55 2.60
C VAL A 262 -5.20 -23.71 1.94
N LEU A 263 -4.82 -23.57 0.67
CA LEU A 263 -4.09 -24.60 -0.07
C LEU A 263 -2.70 -24.82 0.53
N GLY A 264 -2.00 -23.76 0.95
CA GLY A 264 -0.71 -23.87 1.63
C GLY A 264 -0.83 -24.62 2.96
N PHE A 265 -1.83 -24.30 3.78
CA PHE A 265 -2.05 -24.98 5.06
C PHE A 265 -2.45 -26.45 4.87
N VAL A 266 -3.43 -26.72 4.01
CA VAL A 266 -3.89 -28.10 3.74
C VAL A 266 -2.77 -28.91 3.10
N GLY A 267 -2.04 -28.34 2.14
CA GLY A 267 -0.90 -29.01 1.53
C GLY A 267 0.22 -29.30 2.52
N ALA A 268 0.53 -28.39 3.44
CA ALA A 268 1.50 -28.62 4.51
C ALA A 268 1.03 -29.74 5.45
N LEU A 269 -0.24 -29.74 5.83
CA LEU A 269 -0.84 -30.80 6.65
C LEU A 269 -0.75 -32.16 5.95
N LEU A 270 -1.12 -32.23 4.66
CA LEU A 270 -1.03 -33.45 3.86
C LEU A 270 0.42 -33.92 3.68
N ALA A 271 1.38 -33.01 3.52
CA ALA A 271 2.80 -33.36 3.44
C ALA A 271 3.31 -33.95 4.77
N VAL A 272 2.88 -33.41 5.91
CA VAL A 272 3.17 -34.00 7.23
C VAL A 272 2.51 -35.38 7.37
N LEU A 273 1.24 -35.52 6.99
CA LEU A 273 0.53 -36.81 7.03
C LEU A 273 1.15 -37.85 6.08
N GLY A 274 1.59 -37.44 4.89
CA GLY A 274 2.28 -38.28 3.93
C GLY A 274 3.66 -38.72 4.42
N ALA A 275 4.42 -37.84 5.09
CA ALA A 275 5.66 -38.21 5.76
C ALA A 275 5.42 -39.23 6.88
N VAL A 276 4.36 -39.03 7.66
CA VAL A 276 3.90 -39.95 8.70
C VAL A 276 3.52 -41.32 8.13
N TRP A 277 2.81 -41.34 7.00
CA TRP A 277 2.39 -42.55 6.31
C TRP A 277 3.57 -43.33 5.70
N LEU A 278 4.52 -42.64 5.04
CA LEU A 278 5.76 -43.23 4.53
C LEU A 278 6.60 -43.88 5.63
N LEU A 279 6.59 -43.30 6.84
CA LEU A 279 7.24 -43.90 8.01
C LEU A 279 6.50 -45.13 8.54
N ALA A 280 5.21 -45.29 8.22
CA ALA A 280 4.35 -46.37 8.71
C ALA A 280 4.26 -47.59 7.80
N GLU A 281 4.62 -47.45 6.52
CA GLU A 281 4.52 -48.51 5.50
C GLU A 281 5.58 -49.61 5.67
N GLU A 282 6.63 -49.42 6.47
CA GLU A 282 7.68 -50.42 6.78
C GLU A 282 7.22 -51.59 7.70
N GLY A 283 5.92 -51.88 7.78
CA GLY A 283 5.34 -52.92 8.64
C GLY A 283 5.09 -52.44 10.07
N HIS A 284 4.05 -53.00 10.70
CA HIS A 284 3.42 -52.53 11.95
C HIS A 284 4.38 -51.80 12.90
N LEU A 285 4.35 -50.47 12.82
CA LEU A 285 5.10 -49.62 13.73
C LEU A 285 4.74 -50.01 15.17
N PRO A 286 5.73 -50.26 16.06
CA PRO A 286 5.45 -50.46 17.46
C PRO A 286 4.68 -49.26 18.02
N LEU A 287 3.84 -49.48 19.04
CA LEU A 287 2.97 -48.46 19.65
C LEU A 287 3.75 -47.16 19.98
N GLU A 288 5.02 -47.29 20.36
CA GLU A 288 5.94 -46.18 20.62
C GLU A 288 6.14 -45.24 19.42
N ARG A 289 6.26 -45.77 18.20
CA ARG A 289 6.41 -44.95 16.98
C ARG A 289 5.07 -44.34 16.54
N GLN A 290 3.94 -45.02 16.77
CA GLN A 290 2.61 -44.46 16.52
C GLN A 290 2.34 -43.24 17.43
N LEU A 291 2.71 -43.32 18.71
CA LEU A 291 2.63 -42.20 19.65
C LEU A 291 3.50 -41.02 19.23
N GLY A 292 4.72 -41.28 18.74
CA GLY A 292 5.62 -40.23 18.23
C GLY A 292 5.04 -39.42 17.06
N LEU A 293 4.29 -40.08 16.17
CA LEU A 293 3.66 -39.43 15.02
C LEU A 293 2.48 -38.53 15.43
N VAL A 294 1.64 -39.01 16.38
CA VAL A 294 0.55 -38.21 16.96
C VAL A 294 1.10 -37.00 17.71
N LEU A 295 2.15 -37.19 18.52
CA LEU A 295 2.82 -36.11 19.24
C LEU A 295 3.48 -35.11 18.28
N GLY A 296 4.08 -35.59 17.18
CA GLY A 296 4.64 -34.73 16.13
C GLY A 296 3.60 -33.88 15.42
N GLY A 297 2.46 -34.48 15.06
CA GLY A 297 1.32 -33.76 14.47
C GLY A 297 0.72 -32.72 15.42
N LEU A 298 0.52 -33.09 16.70
CA LEU A 298 0.09 -32.15 17.74
C LEU A 298 1.11 -31.02 17.94
N GLY A 299 2.40 -31.33 17.92
CA GLY A 299 3.49 -30.35 17.98
C GLY A 299 3.49 -29.38 16.79
N TYR A 300 3.25 -29.88 15.57
CA TYR A 300 3.10 -29.03 14.39
C TYR A 300 1.90 -28.08 14.51
N LEU A 301 0.73 -28.59 14.89
CA LEU A 301 -0.47 -27.78 15.10
C LEU A 301 -0.27 -26.74 16.21
N ALA A 302 0.39 -27.11 17.31
CA ALA A 302 0.74 -26.19 18.38
C ALA A 302 1.70 -25.08 17.90
N CYS A 303 2.71 -25.44 17.10
CA CYS A 303 3.64 -24.49 16.50
C CYS A 303 2.95 -23.54 15.52
N ALA A 304 2.09 -24.05 14.64
CA ALA A 304 1.29 -23.25 13.72
C ALA A 304 0.35 -22.28 14.47
N GLY A 305 -0.30 -22.76 15.54
CA GLY A 305 -1.12 -21.92 16.43
C GLY A 305 -0.32 -20.83 17.14
N LEU A 306 0.90 -21.15 17.60
CA LEU A 306 1.81 -20.19 18.22
C LEU A 306 2.24 -19.10 17.23
N LEU A 307 2.67 -19.48 16.01
CA LEU A 307 3.05 -18.55 14.95
C LEU A 307 1.87 -17.64 14.55
N TYR A 308 0.67 -18.19 14.48
CA TYR A 308 -0.55 -17.41 14.26
C TYR A 308 -0.83 -16.42 15.40
N GLY A 309 -0.62 -16.82 16.65
CA GLY A 309 -0.71 -15.94 17.82
C GLY A 309 0.31 -14.81 17.79
N VAL A 310 1.56 -15.09 17.38
CA VAL A 310 2.61 -14.07 17.18
C VAL A 310 2.21 -13.08 16.09
N MET A 311 1.64 -13.56 14.98
CA MET A 311 1.13 -12.70 13.91
C MET A 311 0.03 -11.77 14.40
N LEU A 312 -0.91 -12.28 15.19
CA LEU A 312 -1.98 -11.50 15.83
C LEU A 312 -1.43 -10.42 16.76
N TYR A 313 -0.49 -10.81 17.62
CA TYR A 313 0.17 -9.89 18.54
C TYR A 313 0.89 -8.75 17.80
N ASN A 314 1.69 -9.08 16.79
CA ASN A 314 2.41 -8.09 15.98
C ASN A 314 1.43 -7.17 15.22
N GLY A 315 0.31 -7.70 14.75
CA GLY A 315 -0.77 -6.90 14.16
C GLY A 315 -1.36 -5.88 15.13
N LEU A 316 -1.65 -6.30 16.37
CA LEU A 316 -2.14 -5.41 17.44
C LEU A 316 -1.11 -4.36 17.86
N ILE A 317 0.18 -4.69 17.88
CA ILE A 317 1.25 -3.73 18.14
C ILE A 317 1.34 -2.69 17.02
N SER A 318 1.19 -3.11 15.76
CA SER A 318 1.20 -2.19 14.61
C SER A 318 0.09 -1.14 14.72
N VAL A 319 -1.16 -1.54 14.97
CA VAL A 319 -2.28 -0.58 15.15
C VAL A 319 -2.13 0.28 16.39
N ARG A 320 -1.52 -0.24 17.47
CA ARG A 320 -1.14 0.56 18.64
C ARG A 320 -0.12 1.63 18.27
N HIS A 321 0.92 1.28 17.51
CA HIS A 321 1.91 2.25 17.05
C HIS A 321 1.30 3.31 16.12
N ARG A 322 0.32 2.93 15.28
CA ARG A 322 -0.44 3.88 14.46
C ARG A 322 -1.15 4.96 15.31
N VAL A 323 -1.76 4.58 16.44
CA VAL A 323 -2.34 5.53 17.42
C VAL A 323 -1.27 6.45 18.03
N LEU A 324 -0.08 5.94 18.32
CA LEU A 324 1.02 6.75 18.86
C LEU A 324 1.57 7.75 17.83
N ARG A 325 1.75 7.31 16.57
CA ARG A 325 2.21 8.15 15.47
C ARG A 325 1.20 9.25 15.15
N SER A 326 -0.08 8.91 15.05
CA SER A 326 -1.14 9.90 14.82
C SER A 326 -1.22 10.94 15.94
N TRP A 327 -0.99 10.51 17.19
CA TRP A 327 -0.93 11.42 18.32
C TRP A 327 0.26 12.39 18.24
N SER A 328 1.45 11.90 17.88
CA SER A 328 2.63 12.75 17.76
C SER A 328 2.48 13.79 16.64
N LEU A 329 1.78 13.45 15.55
CA LEU A 329 1.46 14.40 14.48
C LEU A 329 0.63 15.58 15.00
N ILE A 330 -0.39 15.33 15.83
CA ILE A 330 -1.18 16.40 16.47
C ILE A 330 -0.24 17.27 17.33
N ASP A 331 0.63 16.65 18.13
CA ASP A 331 1.56 17.37 19.00
C ASP A 331 2.54 18.27 18.24
N VAL A 332 3.05 17.81 17.09
CA VAL A 332 3.93 18.59 16.21
C VAL A 332 3.20 19.81 15.67
N GLN A 333 1.98 19.66 15.16
CA GLN A 333 1.24 20.79 14.60
C GLN A 333 0.75 21.77 15.68
N LEU A 334 0.34 21.29 16.86
CA LEU A 334 0.05 22.15 18.01
C LEU A 334 1.29 22.90 18.52
N LYS A 335 2.49 22.30 18.39
CA LYS A 335 3.75 23.00 18.68
C LYS A 335 4.01 24.10 17.64
N ARG A 336 3.90 23.81 16.34
CA ARG A 336 4.04 24.80 15.27
C ARG A 336 3.09 25.99 15.48
N ARG A 337 1.82 25.72 15.79
CA ARG A 337 0.84 26.78 16.08
C ARG A 337 1.21 27.64 17.29
N ARG A 338 1.71 27.03 18.38
CA ARG A 338 2.20 27.77 19.55
C ARG A 338 3.43 28.63 19.25
N GLU A 339 4.23 28.28 18.26
CA GLU A 339 5.40 29.06 17.83
C GLU A 339 5.00 30.19 16.88
N LEU A 340 3.94 30.02 16.08
CA LEU A 340 3.45 31.03 15.13
C LEU A 340 2.57 32.11 15.77
N ILE A 341 1.68 31.76 16.72
CA ILE A 341 0.77 32.74 17.34
C ILE A 341 1.51 33.91 18.01
N PRO A 342 2.59 33.71 18.80
CA PRO A 342 3.33 34.82 19.39
C PRO A 342 3.97 35.72 18.34
N ARG A 343 4.49 35.15 17.24
CA ARG A 343 5.06 35.93 16.12
C ARG A 343 4.00 36.78 15.43
N LEU A 344 2.79 36.24 15.24
CA LEU A 344 1.64 36.99 14.73
C LEU A 344 1.25 38.12 15.68
N ALA A 345 1.20 37.84 16.99
CA ALA A 345 0.88 38.84 18.01
C ALA A 345 1.94 39.96 18.10
N GLU A 346 3.23 39.63 17.94
CA GLU A 346 4.31 40.62 17.88
C GLU A 346 4.18 41.54 16.65
N CYS A 347 3.81 40.97 15.49
CA CYS A 347 3.51 41.77 14.30
C CYS A 347 2.32 42.71 14.55
N ALA A 348 1.22 42.19 15.12
CA ALA A 348 0.05 42.99 15.46
C ALA A 348 0.37 44.10 16.48
N LYS A 349 1.20 43.80 17.49
CA LYS A 349 1.64 44.77 18.52
C LYS A 349 2.38 45.97 17.93
N GLY A 350 3.07 45.81 16.80
CA GLY A 350 3.73 46.90 16.09
C GLY A 350 2.75 47.99 15.61
N TYR A 351 1.51 47.62 15.34
CA TYR A 351 0.45 48.52 14.85
C TYR A 351 -0.62 48.82 15.92
N ALA A 352 -0.84 47.89 16.85
CA ALA A 352 -1.89 47.92 17.86
C ALA A 352 -1.32 47.73 19.28
N SER A 353 -0.35 48.59 19.67
CA SER A 353 0.43 48.42 20.90
C SER A 353 -0.37 48.59 22.21
N HIS A 354 -1.45 49.37 22.17
CA HIS A 354 -2.32 49.66 23.31
C HIS A 354 -3.53 48.72 23.42
N GLU A 355 -3.66 47.75 22.51
CA GLU A 355 -4.82 46.87 22.47
C GLU A 355 -4.75 45.78 23.53
N GLN A 356 -5.78 45.75 24.38
CA GLN A 356 -5.88 44.81 25.49
C GLN A 356 -5.98 43.36 24.98
N GLU A 357 -6.60 43.17 23.81
CA GLU A 357 -6.76 41.87 23.15
C GLU A 357 -5.43 41.24 22.73
N VAL A 358 -4.47 42.03 22.21
CA VAL A 358 -3.12 41.55 21.85
C VAL A 358 -2.37 41.10 23.08
N GLN A 359 -2.46 41.88 24.16
CA GLN A 359 -1.79 41.57 25.42
C GLN A 359 -2.39 40.33 26.08
N GLN A 360 -3.71 40.19 26.04
CA GLN A 360 -4.42 39.02 26.54
C GLN A 360 -4.07 37.76 25.72
N ALA A 361 -4.05 37.84 24.39
CA ALA A 361 -3.65 36.72 23.54
C ALA A 361 -2.20 36.28 23.83
N MET A 362 -1.26 37.22 23.97
CA MET A 362 0.12 36.90 24.37
C MET A 362 0.19 36.28 25.78
N ALA A 363 -0.59 36.77 26.74
CA ALA A 363 -0.63 36.24 28.10
C ALA A 363 -1.19 34.81 28.15
N GLU A 364 -2.29 34.55 27.45
CA GLU A 364 -2.90 33.22 27.28
C GLU A 364 -1.90 32.24 26.66
N MET A 365 -1.14 32.66 25.65
CA MET A 365 -0.12 31.84 24.99
C MET A 365 1.10 31.55 25.87
N ARG A 366 1.53 32.49 26.72
CA ARG A 366 2.59 32.24 27.71
C ARG A 366 2.14 31.30 28.82
N ALA A 367 0.85 31.33 29.18
CA ALA A 367 0.27 30.44 30.19
C ALA A 367 0.11 28.99 29.70
N LEU A 368 0.08 28.77 28.38
CA LEU A 368 0.02 27.45 27.76
C LEU A 368 1.34 26.68 27.99
N LYS A 369 1.34 25.86 29.05
CA LYS A 369 2.47 24.97 29.37
C LYS A 369 2.78 24.02 28.20
N LYS A 370 4.08 23.71 28.02
CA LYS A 370 4.52 22.62 27.12
C LYS A 370 3.79 21.34 27.51
N ARG A 371 3.33 20.60 26.49
CA ARG A 371 2.70 19.30 26.69
C ARG A 371 3.82 18.32 27.05
N PRO A 372 3.71 17.52 28.12
CA PRO A 372 4.69 16.48 28.40
C PRO A 372 4.67 15.46 27.26
N GLU A 373 5.86 15.04 26.82
CA GLU A 373 6.02 13.98 25.83
C GLU A 373 5.38 12.69 26.38
N ALA A 374 4.51 12.06 25.60
CA ALA A 374 3.79 10.88 26.02
C ALA A 374 4.59 9.62 25.67
N SER A 375 4.91 8.79 26.66
CA SER A 375 5.60 7.49 26.46
C SER A 375 4.64 6.32 26.15
N GLY A 376 3.42 6.59 25.68
CA GLY A 376 2.39 5.58 25.45
C GLY A 376 1.06 6.16 24.95
N ILE A 377 0.04 5.31 24.79
CA ILE A 377 -1.28 5.75 24.30
C ILE A 377 -1.77 6.83 25.27
N PRO A 378 -2.18 8.01 24.75
CA PRO A 378 -2.59 9.10 25.60
C PRO A 378 -3.78 8.70 26.46
N SER A 379 -3.63 8.89 27.76
CA SER A 379 -4.72 8.70 28.71
C SER A 379 -5.87 9.65 28.38
N GLY A 380 -7.10 9.28 28.77
CA GLY A 380 -8.26 10.13 28.53
C GLY A 380 -8.12 11.55 29.12
N GLY A 381 -7.35 11.72 30.20
CA GLY A 381 -6.99 13.02 30.76
C GLY A 381 -6.05 13.83 29.86
N GLN A 382 -5.06 13.19 29.23
CA GLN A 382 -4.15 13.84 28.28
C GLN A 382 -4.88 14.30 27.01
N VAL A 383 -5.82 13.50 26.49
CA VAL A 383 -6.69 13.88 25.36
C VAL A 383 -7.53 15.11 25.71
N ARG A 384 -8.22 15.10 26.85
CA ARG A 384 -9.02 16.26 27.30
C ARG A 384 -8.18 17.53 27.46
N ARG A 385 -6.99 17.43 28.05
CA ARG A 385 -6.08 18.57 28.19
C ARG A 385 -5.60 19.10 26.83
N GLY A 386 -5.34 18.21 25.88
CA GLY A 386 -4.98 18.57 24.50
C GLY A 386 -6.07 19.36 23.80
N VAL A 387 -7.29 18.83 23.83
CA VAL A 387 -8.48 19.49 23.27
C VAL A 387 -8.68 20.88 23.86
N LYS A 388 -8.60 21.03 25.19
CA LYS A 388 -8.74 22.35 25.85
C LYS A 388 -7.64 23.33 25.42
N ALA A 389 -6.39 22.88 25.37
CA ALA A 389 -5.27 23.70 24.92
C ALA A 389 -5.42 24.11 23.44
N GLU A 390 -5.97 23.22 22.62
CA GLU A 390 -6.22 23.49 21.22
C GLU A 390 -7.30 24.58 21.03
N VAL A 391 -8.42 24.46 21.75
CA VAL A 391 -9.52 25.44 21.71
C VAL A 391 -9.03 26.82 22.15
N ALA A 392 -8.24 26.90 23.23
CA ALA A 392 -7.68 28.16 23.71
C ALA A 392 -6.77 28.84 22.66
N GLN A 393 -5.88 28.08 22.02
CA GLN A 393 -5.03 28.60 20.95
C GLN A 393 -5.84 29.06 19.73
N ARG A 394 -6.89 28.32 19.35
CA ARG A 394 -7.76 28.70 18.24
C ARG A 394 -8.50 30.01 18.55
N GLN A 395 -9.01 30.17 19.76
CA GLN A 395 -9.65 31.40 20.21
C GLN A 395 -8.69 32.59 20.17
N ALA A 396 -7.45 32.42 20.65
CA ALA A 396 -6.43 33.47 20.58
C ALA A 396 -6.12 33.88 19.14
N MET A 397 -6.01 32.91 18.22
CA MET A 397 -5.83 33.18 16.79
C MET A 397 -7.01 33.95 16.20
N THR A 398 -8.26 33.54 16.49
CA THR A 398 -9.46 34.24 16.00
C THR A 398 -9.51 35.68 16.49
N LYS A 399 -9.16 35.94 17.76
CA LYS A 399 -9.08 37.32 18.30
C LYS A 399 -8.05 38.17 17.54
N LEU A 400 -6.85 37.63 17.29
CA LEU A 400 -5.80 38.35 16.56
C LEU A 400 -6.18 38.66 15.11
N ILE A 401 -6.90 37.76 14.44
CA ILE A 401 -7.40 37.99 13.08
C ILE A 401 -8.50 39.04 13.07
N ALA A 402 -9.45 38.97 14.01
CA ALA A 402 -10.53 39.96 14.13
C ALA A 402 -9.96 41.36 14.42
N LEU A 403 -8.92 41.46 15.25
CA LEU A 403 -8.24 42.73 15.51
C LEU A 403 -7.66 43.33 14.23
N ALA A 404 -7.09 42.52 13.34
CA ALA A 404 -6.48 43.01 12.11
C ALA A 404 -7.50 43.68 11.15
N GLU A 405 -8.79 43.37 11.27
CA GLU A 405 -9.85 44.05 10.50
C GLU A 405 -9.95 45.54 10.84
N GLY A 406 -9.58 45.93 12.07
CA GLY A 406 -9.54 47.33 12.50
C GLY A 406 -8.31 48.11 12.03
N TYR A 407 -7.31 47.44 11.44
CA TYR A 407 -6.02 48.03 11.07
C TYR A 407 -5.63 47.67 9.62
N PRO A 408 -6.06 48.45 8.62
CA PRO A 408 -5.79 48.18 7.21
C PRO A 408 -4.29 48.04 6.87
N ASP A 409 -3.43 48.83 7.52
CA ASP A 409 -1.97 48.77 7.32
C ASP A 409 -1.37 47.44 7.80
N LEU A 410 -1.91 46.87 8.89
CA LEU A 410 -1.53 45.55 9.39
C LEU A 410 -2.00 44.45 8.43
N GLN A 411 -3.22 44.57 7.90
CA GLN A 411 -3.79 43.63 6.95
C GLN A 411 -3.00 43.61 5.62
N ALA A 412 -2.47 44.76 5.20
CA ALA A 412 -1.65 44.89 4.01
C ALA A 412 -0.18 44.44 4.22
N SER A 413 0.24 44.21 5.46
CA SER A 413 1.61 43.77 5.76
C SER A 413 1.88 42.36 5.24
N SER A 414 2.89 42.22 4.37
CA SER A 414 3.28 40.93 3.78
C SER A 414 3.65 39.88 4.84
N LEU A 415 4.35 40.30 5.90
CA LEU A 415 4.73 39.41 7.00
C LEU A 415 3.51 38.90 7.79
N PHE A 416 2.49 39.76 7.96
CA PHE A 416 1.26 39.35 8.64
C PHE A 416 0.48 38.32 7.82
N LEU A 417 0.34 38.56 6.51
CA LEU A 417 -0.31 37.64 5.58
C LEU A 417 0.42 36.29 5.51
N GLU A 418 1.76 36.28 5.51
CA GLU A 418 2.55 35.05 5.53
C GLU A 418 2.30 34.22 6.81
N LEU A 419 2.32 34.87 7.97
CA LEU A 419 2.04 34.21 9.26
C LEU A 419 0.60 33.72 9.36
N GLN A 420 -0.37 34.50 8.85
CA GLN A 420 -1.78 34.11 8.78
C GLN A 420 -1.95 32.88 7.89
N ASN A 421 -1.35 32.87 6.69
CA ASN A 421 -1.39 31.74 5.78
C ASN A 421 -0.74 30.49 6.40
N GLY A 422 0.42 30.64 7.06
CA GLY A 422 1.07 29.55 7.78
C GLY A 422 0.24 28.99 8.94
N LEU A 423 -0.54 29.84 9.62
CA LEU A 423 -1.48 29.42 10.65
C LEU A 423 -2.69 28.68 10.07
N THR A 424 -3.24 29.16 8.96
CA THR A 424 -4.33 28.47 8.23
C THR A 424 -3.88 27.09 7.74
N ASP A 425 -2.69 26.98 7.13
CA ASP A 425 -2.07 25.70 6.76
C ASP A 425 -1.92 24.78 7.98
N THR A 426 -1.45 25.32 9.10
CA THR A 426 -1.30 24.55 10.34
C THR A 426 -2.67 24.06 10.87
N GLU A 427 -3.73 24.87 10.78
CA GLU A 427 -5.08 24.46 11.21
C GLU A 427 -5.64 23.34 10.33
N ASN A 428 -5.42 23.42 9.01
CA ASN A 428 -5.79 22.35 8.06
C ASN A 428 -5.04 21.05 8.39
N ARG A 429 -3.73 21.14 8.66
CA ARG A 429 -2.92 19.98 9.09
C ARG A 429 -3.35 19.41 10.45
N ILE A 430 -3.78 20.26 11.40
CA ILE A 430 -4.36 19.81 12.69
C ILE A 430 -5.68 19.08 12.45
N ALA A 431 -6.55 19.58 11.56
CA ALA A 431 -7.81 18.92 11.21
C ALA A 431 -7.56 17.51 10.64
N LEU A 432 -6.65 17.39 9.67
CA LEU A 432 -6.24 16.10 9.09
C LEU A 432 -5.63 15.17 10.16
N ALA A 433 -4.75 15.67 11.02
CA ALA A 433 -4.12 14.87 12.08
C ALA A 433 -5.13 14.35 13.13
N ARG A 434 -6.14 15.16 13.49
CA ARG A 434 -7.21 14.74 14.41
C ARG A 434 -8.07 13.64 13.83
N ARG A 435 -8.45 13.80 12.55
CA ARG A 435 -9.18 12.77 11.82
C ARG A 435 -8.40 11.46 11.85
N PHE A 436 -7.14 11.51 11.44
CA PHE A 436 -6.26 10.35 11.43
C PHE A 436 -6.12 9.66 12.79
N TYR A 437 -5.97 10.44 13.86
CA TYR A 437 -5.94 9.88 15.21
C TYR A 437 -7.25 9.18 15.59
N ASN A 438 -8.40 9.77 15.24
CA ASN A 438 -9.70 9.18 15.52
C ASN A 438 -9.93 7.88 14.74
N ASP A 439 -9.53 7.84 13.48
CA ASP A 439 -9.64 6.64 12.64
C ASP A 439 -8.71 5.54 13.18
N SER A 440 -7.47 5.89 13.53
CA SER A 440 -6.51 4.97 14.17
C SER A 440 -7.03 4.39 15.49
N VAL A 441 -7.65 5.22 16.33
CA VAL A 441 -8.24 4.79 17.61
C VAL A 441 -9.45 3.89 17.39
N THR A 442 -10.26 4.16 16.36
CA THR A 442 -11.43 3.34 16.00
C THR A 442 -10.98 1.95 15.59
N VAL A 443 -10.10 1.86 14.58
CA VAL A 443 -9.51 0.58 14.13
C VAL A 443 -8.86 -0.17 15.30
N TYR A 444 -8.09 0.52 16.14
CA TYR A 444 -7.46 -0.09 17.31
C TYR A 444 -8.50 -0.66 18.29
N ASN A 445 -9.55 0.10 18.62
CA ASN A 445 -10.59 -0.30 19.57
C ASN A 445 -11.44 -1.46 19.03
N ASP A 446 -11.72 -1.47 17.72
CA ASP A 446 -12.51 -2.52 17.07
C ASP A 446 -11.72 -3.83 17.01
N ARG A 447 -10.42 -3.77 16.70
CA ARG A 447 -9.55 -4.95 16.69
C ARG A 447 -9.43 -5.60 18.06
N ILE A 448 -9.19 -4.85 19.12
CA ILE A 448 -9.11 -5.44 20.48
C ILE A 448 -10.46 -5.99 20.97
N ALA A 449 -11.57 -5.67 20.29
CA ALA A 449 -12.92 -6.14 20.62
C ALA A 449 -13.42 -7.29 19.74
N THR A 450 -12.76 -7.58 18.62
CA THR A 450 -13.23 -8.54 17.61
C THR A 450 -12.40 -9.83 17.64
N LEU A 451 -13.05 -10.97 17.38
CA LEU A 451 -12.34 -12.24 17.30
C LEU A 451 -11.58 -12.37 15.97
N PRO A 452 -10.36 -12.95 15.98
CA PRO A 452 -9.70 -13.62 17.11
C PRO A 452 -8.75 -12.72 17.93
N ASP A 453 -8.50 -11.48 17.50
CA ASP A 453 -7.63 -10.50 18.15
C ASP A 453 -7.98 -10.29 19.65
N LEU A 454 -9.27 -10.38 20.00
CA LEU A 454 -9.79 -10.29 21.38
C LEU A 454 -9.08 -11.24 22.36
N PHE A 455 -8.72 -12.46 21.96
CA PHE A 455 -8.05 -13.41 22.85
C PHE A 455 -6.66 -12.92 23.26
N VAL A 456 -5.88 -12.49 22.26
CA VAL A 456 -4.52 -11.95 22.46
C VAL A 456 -4.60 -10.61 23.20
N ALA A 457 -5.58 -9.78 22.85
CA ALA A 457 -5.81 -8.50 23.50
C ALA A 457 -6.09 -8.63 25.00
N ARG A 458 -6.91 -9.61 25.41
CA ARG A 458 -7.21 -9.90 26.82
C ARG A 458 -6.00 -10.48 27.56
N LEU A 459 -5.24 -11.36 26.93
CA LEU A 459 -4.04 -11.97 27.54
C LEU A 459 -2.99 -10.91 27.90
N VAL A 460 -2.76 -9.95 27.01
CA VAL A 460 -1.76 -8.87 27.19
C VAL A 460 -2.35 -7.61 27.84
N ARG A 461 -3.66 -7.58 28.10
CA ARG A 461 -4.39 -6.44 28.70
C ARG A 461 -4.30 -5.14 27.89
N PHE A 462 -4.48 -5.23 26.57
CA PHE A 462 -4.63 -4.03 25.74
C PHE A 462 -5.87 -3.23 26.17
N GLY A 463 -5.68 -1.95 26.49
CA GLY A 463 -6.75 -1.05 26.94
C GLY A 463 -7.27 -0.16 25.82
N LYS A 464 -8.57 0.17 25.84
CA LYS A 464 -9.20 1.05 24.85
C LYS A 464 -8.53 2.44 24.81
N ALA A 465 -8.31 2.94 23.61
CA ALA A 465 -7.84 4.31 23.38
C ALA A 465 -9.04 5.27 23.28
N ARG A 466 -8.82 6.54 23.64
CA ARG A 466 -9.87 7.57 23.62
C ARG A 466 -9.74 8.45 22.38
N LEU A 467 -10.86 8.66 21.70
CA LEU A 467 -10.99 9.59 20.57
C LEU A 467 -10.70 11.04 20.97
N TYR A 468 -10.12 11.78 20.03
CA TYR A 468 -9.89 13.21 20.07
C TYR A 468 -11.10 13.94 19.47
N ARG A 469 -12.10 14.24 20.29
CA ARG A 469 -13.31 14.99 19.88
C ARG A 469 -13.34 16.35 20.57
N LEU A 470 -13.72 17.40 19.83
CA LEU A 470 -14.09 18.68 20.42
C LEU A 470 -15.48 18.54 21.08
N GLU A 471 -15.74 19.30 22.15
CA GLU A 471 -17.06 19.30 22.81
C GLU A 471 -18.17 19.74 21.84
N SER A 472 -17.88 20.65 20.90
CA SER A 472 -18.78 21.07 19.82
C SER A 472 -19.22 19.94 18.88
N ASP A 473 -18.41 18.88 18.73
CA ASP A 473 -18.75 17.73 17.88
C ASP A 473 -19.71 16.76 18.59
N GLN A 474 -19.82 16.84 19.93
CA GLN A 474 -20.83 16.08 20.67
C GLN A 474 -22.23 16.67 20.49
N GLU A 475 -22.36 17.99 20.38
CA GLU A 475 -23.65 18.68 20.19
C GLU A 475 -24.17 18.53 18.76
N ARG A 476 -23.30 18.58 17.73
CA ARG A 476 -23.71 18.41 16.32
C ARG A 476 -24.35 17.05 16.00
N ARG A 477 -24.04 15.99 16.76
CA ARG A 477 -24.63 14.64 16.55
C ARG A 477 -25.94 14.42 17.32
N ARG A 478 -26.44 15.39 18.08
CA ARG A 478 -27.69 15.26 18.85
C ARG A 478 -28.74 16.29 18.41
N PRO A 479 -29.25 16.25 17.16
CA PRO A 479 -30.60 16.74 16.95
C PRO A 479 -31.52 15.73 17.66
N GLU A 480 -31.90 16.03 18.90
CA GLU A 480 -33.11 15.41 19.47
C GLU A 480 -34.26 15.86 18.58
N PHE A 481 -34.62 15.02 17.60
CA PHE A 481 -35.93 15.10 16.98
C PHE A 481 -36.93 14.76 18.08
N GLN A 482 -37.37 15.78 18.80
CA GLN A 482 -38.60 15.72 19.57
C GLN A 482 -39.71 15.52 18.53
N VAL A 483 -40.05 14.25 18.29
CA VAL A 483 -41.32 13.91 17.67
C VAL A 483 -42.37 14.28 18.71
N SER A 484 -42.92 15.48 18.60
CA SER A 484 -44.15 15.85 19.29
C SER A 484 -45.25 14.93 18.76
N ALA A 485 -45.74 14.04 19.63
CA ALA A 485 -46.88 13.17 19.37
C ALA A 485 -48.20 13.94 19.46
#